data_AF-R6XCV5-F1
#
_entry.id   AF-R6XCV5-F1
#
_cell.length_a   1.000
_cell.length_b   1.000
_cell.length_c   1.000
_cell.angle_alpha   90.00
_cell.angle_beta   90.00
_cell.angle_gamma   90.00
#
_symmetry.space_group_name_H-M   'P 1'
#
loop_
_entity.id
_entity.type
_entity.pdbx_description
1 polymer ?
#
loop_
_entity_poly.entity_id
_entity_poly.type
_entity_poly.pdbx_seq_one_letter_code
_entity_poly.pdbx_strand_id
1 'polypeptide(L)'
;MAENIEHITYSSLTEIRLRKELLRKDIQADDEKIKKLWQSLFTKPSALSKNATPSSRMKSLFSIGAGAFDGAILAWKLYRKFKRK
;
A
#
# COMPACT_ATOMS: atom_id res chain seq x y z
N MET A 1 -5.26 -7.77 -18.43
CA MET A 1 -6.25 -6.81 -18.96
C MET A 1 -5.50 -5.50 -19.17
N ALA A 2 -5.20 -5.14 -20.42
CA ALA A 2 -4.53 -3.88 -20.71
C ALA A 2 -5.55 -2.74 -20.55
N GLU A 3 -5.22 -1.71 -19.76
CA GLU A 3 -6.01 -0.49 -19.70
C GLU A 3 -5.98 0.17 -21.08
N ASN A 4 -7.15 0.28 -21.70
CA ASN A 4 -7.31 0.99 -22.95
C ASN A 4 -7.28 2.48 -22.60
N ILE A 5 -6.13 3.12 -22.75
CA ILE A 5 -5.96 4.54 -22.45
C ILE A 5 -6.63 5.33 -23.58
N GLU A 6 -7.91 5.64 -23.41
CA GLU A 6 -8.60 6.56 -24.32
C GLU A 6 -7.97 7.94 -24.22
N HIS A 7 -7.57 8.49 -25.37
CA HIS A 7 -7.11 9.87 -25.48
C HIS A 7 -8.31 10.82 -25.37
N ILE A 8 -8.63 11.23 -24.15
CA ILE A 8 -9.68 12.23 -23.89
C ILE A 8 -9.18 13.59 -24.39
N THR A 9 -9.85 14.11 -25.43
CA THR A 9 -9.59 15.44 -25.97
C THR A 9 -10.55 16.42 -25.32
N TYR A 10 -10.04 17.43 -24.62
CA TYR A 10 -10.87 18.44 -23.95
C TYR A 10 -11.09 19.64 -24.86
N SER A 11 -12.33 20.11 -24.93
CA SER A 11 -12.74 21.21 -25.82
C SER A 11 -12.69 22.59 -25.14
N SER A 12 -12.67 22.62 -23.80
CA SER A 12 -12.71 23.86 -23.02
C SER A 12 -11.98 23.75 -21.67
N LEU A 13 -11.51 24.89 -21.15
CA LEU A 13 -10.92 24.98 -19.81
C LEU A 13 -11.91 24.65 -18.69
N THR A 14 -13.20 24.94 -18.89
CA THR A 14 -14.24 24.63 -17.90
C THR A 14 -14.43 23.13 -17.74
N GLU A 15 -14.40 22.39 -18.85
CA GLU A 15 -14.47 20.94 -18.91
C GLU A 15 -13.28 20.29 -18.17
N ILE A 16 -12.07 20.82 -18.40
CA ILE A 16 -10.86 20.36 -17.68
C ILE A 16 -10.99 20.60 -16.18
N ARG A 17 -11.50 21.76 -15.75
CA ARG A 17 -11.69 22.07 -14.32
C ARG A 17 -12.70 21.11 -13.69
N LEU A 18 -13.84 20.91 -14.34
CA LEU A 18 -14.87 19.99 -13.86
C LEU A 18 -14.33 18.56 -13.73
N ARG A 19 -13.59 18.08 -14.74
CA ARG A 19 -12.98 16.75 -14.69
C ARG A 19 -11.95 16.62 -13.57
N LYS A 20 -11.13 17.66 -13.36
CA LYS A 20 -10.15 17.70 -12.24
C LYS A 20 -10.85 17.65 -10.89
N GLU A 21 -11.96 18.36 -10.72
CA GLU A 21 -12.72 18.35 -9.47
C GLU A 21 -13.34 16.99 -9.20
N LEU A 22 -13.92 16.34 -10.22
CA LEU A 22 -14.44 14.98 -10.11
C LEU A 22 -13.33 13.99 -9.72
N LEU A 23 -12.21 14.00 -10.44
CA LEU A 23 -11.07 13.12 -10.14
C LEU A 23 -10.54 13.35 -8.73
N ARG A 24 -10.51 14.60 -8.26
CA ARG A 24 -10.08 14.92 -6.90
C ARG A 24 -11.02 14.32 -5.85
N LYS A 25 -12.34 14.34 -6.08
CA LYS A 25 -13.31 13.69 -5.19
C LYS A 25 -13.13 12.18 -5.18
N ASP A 26 -12.92 11.57 -6.34
CA ASP A 26 -12.68 10.13 -6.46
C ASP A 26 -11.42 9.71 -5.69
N ILE A 27 -10.32 10.45 -5.86
CA ILE A 27 -9.07 10.22 -5.12
C ILE A 27 -9.27 10.34 -3.61
N GLN A 28 -10.06 11.31 -3.15
CA GLN A 28 -10.35 11.48 -1.72
C GLN A 28 -11.17 10.30 -1.17
N ALA A 29 -12.19 9.85 -1.91
CA ALA A 29 -12.99 8.69 -1.52
C ALA A 29 -12.14 7.41 -1.46
N ASP A 30 -11.25 7.22 -2.43
CA ASP A 30 -10.32 6.09 -2.44
C ASP A 30 -9.29 6.17 -1.31
N ASP A 31 -8.74 7.35 -0.99
CA ASP A 31 -7.83 7.53 0.14
C ASP A 31 -8.50 7.15 1.48
N GLU A 32 -9.75 7.56 1.69
CA GLU A 32 -10.52 7.16 2.87
C GLU A 32 -10.74 5.65 2.93
N LYS A 33 -11.05 5.02 1.79
CA LYS A 33 -11.22 3.56 1.69
C LYS A 33 -9.92 2.83 1.97
N ILE A 34 -8.81 3.28 1.39
CA ILE A 34 -7.47 2.74 1.62
C ILE A 34 -7.12 2.89 3.10
N LYS A 35 -7.35 4.05 3.73
CA LYS A 35 -7.12 4.25 5.16
C LYS A 35 -7.96 3.31 6.02
N LYS A 36 -9.25 3.15 5.72
CA LYS A 36 -10.13 2.21 6.46
C LYS A 36 -9.67 0.77 6.30
N LEU A 37 -9.30 0.35 5.10
CA LEU A 37 -8.78 -1.00 4.83
C LEU A 37 -7.42 -1.20 5.51
N TRP A 38 -6.51 -0.25 5.37
CA TRP A 38 -5.21 -0.25 6.03
C TRP A 38 -5.37 -0.34 7.55
N GLN A 39 -6.25 0.48 8.13
CA GLN A 39 -6.64 0.35 9.52
C GLN A 39 -7.22 -1.03 9.79
N SER A 40 -8.16 -1.58 9.01
CA SER A 40 -8.70 -2.92 9.29
C SER A 40 -7.64 -4.05 9.28
N LEU A 41 -6.60 -3.91 8.46
CA LEU A 41 -5.51 -4.87 8.34
C LEU A 41 -4.47 -4.74 9.48
N PHE A 42 -4.25 -3.52 9.98
CA PHE A 42 -3.22 -3.23 11.00
C PHE A 42 -3.79 -2.78 12.35
N THR A 43 -5.10 -2.65 12.49
CA THR A 43 -5.77 -2.45 13.78
C THR A 43 -5.56 -3.74 14.53
N LYS A 44 -4.73 -3.65 15.58
CA LYS A 44 -4.43 -4.74 16.49
C LYS A 44 -5.75 -5.41 16.86
N PRO A 45 -6.01 -6.67 16.48
CA PRO A 45 -7.16 -7.36 17.03
C PRO A 45 -6.99 -7.32 18.55
N SER A 46 -8.08 -7.20 19.32
CA SER A 46 -8.06 -7.36 20.78
C SER A 46 -7.41 -8.69 21.22
N ALA A 47 -7.20 -9.62 20.27
CA ALA A 47 -6.32 -10.77 20.33
C ALA A 47 -4.80 -10.47 20.31
N LEU A 48 -4.35 -9.22 20.46
CA LEU A 48 -2.98 -8.83 20.83
C LEU A 48 -2.93 -8.29 22.28
N SER A 49 -4.03 -8.43 23.03
CA SER A 49 -3.97 -8.41 24.49
C SER A 49 -3.05 -9.54 24.96
N LYS A 50 -2.48 -9.37 26.16
CA LYS A 50 -1.36 -10.12 26.75
C LYS A 50 -1.48 -11.66 26.80
N ASN A 51 -2.55 -12.24 26.26
CA ASN A 51 -2.97 -13.64 26.37
C ASN A 51 -2.98 -14.43 25.03
N ALA A 52 -2.45 -13.89 23.92
CA ALA A 52 -2.55 -14.56 22.61
C ALA A 52 -1.37 -15.45 22.22
N THR A 53 -1.71 -16.64 21.72
CA THR A 53 -0.83 -17.78 21.43
C THR A 53 0.20 -17.49 20.33
N PRO A 54 1.45 -17.98 20.43
CA PRO A 54 2.58 -17.64 19.54
C PRO A 54 2.33 -17.78 18.04
N SER A 55 1.46 -18.70 17.61
CA SER A 55 1.13 -18.94 16.19
C SER A 55 0.40 -17.76 15.52
N SER A 56 -0.32 -16.92 16.29
CA SER A 56 -1.00 -15.73 15.76
C SER A 56 -0.02 -14.56 15.50
N ARG A 57 1.17 -14.57 16.13
CA ARG A 57 2.22 -13.57 15.92
C ARG A 57 2.95 -13.77 14.59
N MET A 58 3.02 -15.00 14.09
CA MET A 58 3.63 -15.31 12.80
C MET A 58 2.76 -14.85 11.61
N LYS A 59 1.43 -14.88 11.74
CA LYS A 59 0.51 -14.33 10.71
C LYS A 59 0.72 -12.81 10.50
N SER A 60 1.13 -12.08 11.54
CA SER A 60 1.48 -10.65 11.46
C SER A 60 2.78 -10.36 10.70
N LEU A 61 3.65 -11.36 10.49
CA LEU A 61 4.89 -11.19 9.72
C LEU A 61 4.69 -11.47 8.23
N PHE A 62 3.73 -12.33 7.86
CA PHE A 62 3.44 -12.65 6.46
C PHE A 62 2.78 -11.48 5.69
N SER A 63 2.17 -10.51 6.39
CA SER A 63 1.60 -9.30 5.78
C SER A 63 2.64 -8.20 5.48
N ILE A 64 3.88 -8.37 5.95
CA ILE A 64 5.02 -7.52 5.57
C ILE A 64 5.47 -8.02 4.19
N GLY A 65 4.79 -7.49 3.16
CA GLY A 65 4.76 -8.02 1.81
C GLY A 65 6.11 -8.14 1.10
N ALA A 66 6.06 -8.82 -0.04
CA ALA A 66 7.19 -9.16 -0.91
C ALA A 66 8.23 -8.04 -1.13
N GLY A 67 7.85 -6.76 -1.08
CA GLY A 67 8.77 -5.63 -1.22
C GLY A 67 9.70 -5.37 -0.01
N ALA A 68 9.25 -5.61 1.23
CA ALA A 68 10.11 -5.48 2.40
C ALA A 68 11.07 -6.68 2.51
N PHE A 69 10.66 -7.85 2.02
CA PHE A 69 11.51 -9.03 1.94
C PHE A 69 12.63 -8.85 0.89
N ASP A 70 12.33 -8.32 -0.30
CA ASP A 70 13.37 -8.00 -1.30
C ASP A 70 14.34 -6.92 -0.80
N GLY A 71 13.81 -5.88 -0.13
CA GLY A 71 14.63 -4.86 0.54
C GLY A 71 15.55 -5.44 1.63
N ALA A 72 15.07 -6.39 2.42
CA ALA A 72 15.87 -7.07 3.43
C ALA A 72 16.94 -8.00 2.81
N ILE A 73 16.61 -8.71 1.73
CA ILE A 73 17.58 -9.53 0.98
C ILE A 73 18.67 -8.66 0.37
N LEU A 74 18.31 -7.53 -0.24
CA LEU A 74 19.28 -6.58 -0.79
C LEU A 74 20.18 -6.01 0.32
N ALA A 75 19.62 -5.59 1.45
CA ALA A 75 20.39 -5.13 2.60
C ALA A 75 21.36 -6.21 3.11
N TRP A 76 20.92 -7.47 3.19
CA TRP A 76 21.76 -8.61 3.56
C TRP A 76 22.88 -8.88 2.54
N LYS A 77 22.58 -8.75 1.24
CA LYS A 77 23.55 -8.94 0.15
C LYS A 77 24.61 -7.85 0.16
N LEU A 78 24.23 -6.59 0.41
CA LEU A 78 25.17 -5.49 0.63
C LEU A 78 26.00 -5.73 1.90
N TYR A 79 25.37 -6.07 3.02
CA TYR A 79 26.06 -6.37 4.28
C TYR A 79 27.14 -7.44 4.09
N ARG A 80 26.80 -8.58 3.45
CA ARG A 80 27.77 -9.64 3.17
C ARG A 80 28.91 -9.18 2.25
N LYS A 81 28.63 -8.32 1.27
CA LYS A 81 29.63 -7.84 0.30
C LYS A 81 30.63 -6.86 0.92
N PHE A 82 30.18 -6.01 1.86
CA PHE A 82 31.03 -5.01 2.51
C PHE A 82 31.66 -5.48 3.83
N LYS A 83 31.14 -6.54 4.46
CA LYS A 83 31.71 -7.14 5.69
C LYS A 83 32.83 -8.17 5.43
N ARG A 84 33.18 -8.43 4.15
CA ARG A 84 34.36 -9.23 3.75
C ARG A 84 35.53 -8.32 3.35
N LYS A 85 35.93 -7.44 4.26
CA LYS A 85 37.31 -6.98 4.38
C LYS A 85 37.88 -7.56 5.65
#